data_AF-A0A3N8DH04-F1
#
_entry.id   AF-A0A3N8DH04-F1
#
_cell.length_a   1.000
_cell.length_b   1.000
_cell.length_c   1.000
_cell.angle_alpha   90.00
_cell.angle_beta   90.00
_cell.angle_gamma   90.00
#
_symmetry.space_group_name_H-M   'P 1'
#
loop_
_entity.id
_entity.type
_entity.pdbx_description
1 polymer ?
#
loop_
_entity_poly.entity_id
_entity_poly.type
_entity_poly.pdbx_seq_one_letter_code
_entity_poly.pdbx_strand_id
1 'polypeptide(L)'
;EIYTCRDFDGPERRHADERLDAQLRLLGWPGYLALLEAGQYVHADGLFYGGQQPTWSNRTLREIVAQYLQPAQVAIAFDLHTGAGPFGHPMLMAIAQSRYPALANAEKLFGPWLHTLLTAQDAAVSDTGVAARATGYTSQAMLDALPDTHLIQLVIECGTFSAVPMHAVLRDDHWLHLHGDPRDALGRRIKRALFDAFLPADPDWREIAWVRTRQVLNRALSGLPEIRPRRED
;
A
#
# COMPACT_ATOMS: atom_id res chain seq x y z
N GLU A 1 7.82 -6.14 -21.37
CA GLU A 1 8.52 -5.15 -22.21
C GLU A 1 8.70 -3.77 -21.57
N ILE A 2 7.65 -3.04 -21.15
CA ILE A 2 7.82 -1.73 -20.46
C ILE A 2 8.71 -1.84 -19.19
N TYR A 3 8.67 -3.00 -18.52
CA TYR A 3 9.35 -3.27 -17.25
C TYR A 3 10.45 -4.33 -17.34
N THR A 4 10.85 -4.75 -18.55
CA THR A 4 11.74 -5.90 -18.74
C THR A 4 12.89 -5.61 -19.69
N CYS A 5 13.24 -4.34 -19.89
CA CYS A 5 14.40 -3.93 -20.68
C CYS A 5 15.69 -4.29 -19.95
N ARG A 6 16.72 -4.75 -20.68
CA ARG A 6 17.98 -5.22 -20.10
C ARG A 6 18.97 -4.11 -19.81
N ASP A 7 19.01 -3.08 -20.65
CA ASP A 7 19.85 -1.91 -20.39
C ASP A 7 19.16 -0.93 -19.42
N PHE A 8 19.99 -0.18 -18.68
CA PHE A 8 19.49 0.80 -17.72
C PHE A 8 19.06 2.10 -18.42
N ASP A 9 19.90 2.58 -19.34
CA ASP A 9 19.79 3.86 -20.05
C ASP A 9 20.07 3.75 -21.57
N GLY A 10 19.97 2.54 -22.12
CA GLY A 10 20.29 2.25 -23.51
C GLY A 10 19.09 2.23 -24.47
N PRO A 11 19.26 1.67 -25.68
CA PRO A 11 18.19 1.55 -26.68
C PRO A 11 16.95 0.81 -26.19
N GLU A 12 17.08 -0.25 -25.39
CA GLU A 12 15.92 -1.01 -24.91
C GLU A 12 15.09 -0.19 -23.92
N ARG A 13 15.74 0.56 -23.02
CA ARG A 13 15.07 1.48 -22.08
C ARG A 13 14.29 2.55 -22.83
N ARG A 14 14.89 3.18 -23.85
CA ARG A 14 14.19 4.17 -24.68
C ARG A 14 12.96 3.58 -25.37
N HIS A 15 13.08 2.35 -25.89
CA HIS A 15 11.93 1.66 -26.46
C HIS A 15 10.84 1.36 -25.43
N ALA A 16 11.23 0.94 -24.21
CA ALA A 16 10.29 0.74 -23.11
C ALA A 16 9.57 2.04 -22.70
N ASP A 17 10.28 3.17 -22.72
CA ASP A 17 9.71 4.50 -22.45
C ASP A 17 8.71 4.92 -23.53
N GLU A 18 9.03 4.74 -24.82
CA GLU A 18 8.10 5.02 -25.93
C GLU A 18 6.79 4.21 -25.81
N ARG A 19 6.91 2.95 -25.39
CA ARG A 19 5.76 2.08 -25.14
C ARG A 19 4.94 2.51 -23.93
N LEU A 20 5.60 2.94 -22.85
CA LEU A 20 4.94 3.52 -21.69
C LEU A 20 4.15 4.75 -22.09
N ASP A 21 4.77 5.68 -22.81
CA ASP A 21 4.13 6.90 -23.30
C ASP A 21 2.92 6.60 -24.19
N ALA A 22 2.99 5.56 -25.02
CA ALA A 22 1.86 5.11 -25.82
C ALA A 22 0.69 4.63 -24.95
N GLN A 23 0.95 3.87 -23.88
CA GLN A 23 -0.09 3.45 -22.92
C GLN A 23 -0.66 4.65 -22.14
N LEU A 24 0.20 5.58 -21.72
CA LEU A 24 -0.23 6.79 -21.00
C LEU A 24 -1.10 7.70 -21.86
N ARG A 25 -0.85 7.80 -23.18
CA ARG A 25 -1.73 8.54 -24.11
C ARG A 25 -3.12 7.92 -24.23
N LEU A 26 -3.24 6.61 -24.06
CA LEU A 26 -4.52 5.90 -24.17
C LEU A 26 -5.32 5.95 -22.86
N LEU A 27 -4.66 5.78 -21.72
CA LEU A 27 -5.31 5.55 -20.43
C LEU A 27 -5.25 6.75 -19.48
N GLY A 28 -4.33 7.69 -19.72
CA GLY A 28 -3.90 8.67 -18.73
C GLY A 28 -3.17 8.02 -17.54
N TRP A 29 -2.52 8.85 -16.73
CA TRP A 29 -1.83 8.40 -15.52
C TRP A 29 -2.74 7.65 -14.53
N PRO A 30 -3.95 8.16 -14.18
CA PRO A 30 -4.81 7.46 -13.23
C PRO A 30 -5.26 6.08 -13.72
N GLY A 31 -5.62 5.97 -15.00
CA GLY A 31 -6.04 4.70 -15.60
C GLY A 31 -4.89 3.69 -15.69
N TYR A 32 -3.68 4.16 -16.02
CA TYR A 32 -2.49 3.32 -16.07
C TYR A 32 -2.11 2.75 -14.70
N LEU A 33 -2.05 3.61 -13.67
CA LEU A 33 -1.71 3.18 -12.32
C LEU A 33 -2.75 2.22 -11.73
N ALA A 34 -4.05 2.48 -11.97
CA ALA A 34 -5.10 1.58 -11.53
C ALA A 34 -4.99 0.15 -12.11
N LEU A 35 -4.35 -0.02 -13.27
CA LEU A 35 -4.02 -1.35 -13.82
C LEU A 35 -2.73 -1.91 -13.24
N LEU A 36 -1.69 -1.08 -13.12
CA LEU A 36 -0.38 -1.49 -12.64
C LEU A 36 -0.43 -1.92 -11.16
N GLU A 37 -0.97 -1.06 -10.31
CA GLU A 37 -1.02 -1.22 -8.86
C GLU A 37 -2.06 -2.24 -8.42
N ALA A 38 -2.95 -2.69 -9.32
CA ALA A 38 -3.81 -3.85 -9.06
C ALA A 38 -3.00 -5.13 -8.77
N GLY A 39 -1.72 -5.13 -9.18
CA GLY A 39 -0.85 -6.29 -9.11
C GLY A 39 -1.19 -7.30 -10.20
N GLN A 40 -0.30 -8.27 -10.41
CA GLN A 40 -0.49 -9.30 -11.42
C GLN A 40 0.21 -10.61 -11.04
N TYR A 41 -0.24 -11.71 -11.64
CA TYR A 41 0.22 -13.07 -11.32
C TYR A 41 0.67 -13.85 -12.56
N VAL A 42 0.85 -13.17 -13.70
CA VAL A 42 1.13 -13.78 -15.01
C VAL A 42 2.60 -13.67 -15.40
N HIS A 43 3.22 -12.53 -15.13
CA HIS A 43 4.58 -12.19 -15.53
C HIS A 43 5.49 -12.16 -14.30
N ALA A 44 6.25 -13.23 -14.07
CA ALA A 44 7.12 -13.34 -12.89
C ALA A 44 8.25 -12.30 -12.84
N ASP A 45 8.59 -11.71 -13.99
CA ASP A 45 9.56 -10.63 -14.19
C ASP A 45 8.89 -9.24 -14.30
N GLY A 46 7.57 -9.16 -14.11
CA GLY A 46 6.82 -7.91 -14.15
C GLY A 46 6.81 -7.17 -12.81
N LEU A 47 6.59 -5.85 -12.85
CA LEU A 47 6.38 -5.05 -11.65
C LEU A 47 5.10 -5.52 -10.92
N PHE A 48 5.12 -5.47 -9.59
CA PHE A 48 4.02 -5.89 -8.71
C PHE A 48 3.52 -7.33 -8.96
N TYR A 49 4.44 -8.24 -9.29
CA TYR A 49 4.14 -9.67 -9.35
C TYR A 49 3.85 -10.25 -7.95
N GLY A 50 2.67 -10.84 -7.77
CA GLY A 50 2.22 -11.35 -6.48
C GLY A 50 2.75 -12.74 -6.09
N GLY A 51 3.51 -13.42 -6.97
CA GLY A 51 4.06 -14.74 -6.71
C GLY A 51 3.06 -15.89 -6.90
N GLN A 52 3.53 -17.14 -6.86
CA GLN A 52 2.65 -18.32 -7.00
C GLN A 52 2.26 -18.94 -5.65
N GLN A 53 2.91 -18.52 -4.58
CA GLN A 53 2.77 -19.04 -3.22
C GLN A 53 3.05 -17.92 -2.22
N PRO A 54 2.53 -18.01 -0.98
CA PRO A 54 2.83 -17.05 0.07
C PRO A 54 4.34 -16.87 0.27
N THR A 55 4.81 -15.62 0.34
CA THR A 55 6.21 -15.30 0.65
C THR A 55 6.52 -15.56 2.13
N TRP A 56 7.80 -15.47 2.51
CA TRP A 56 8.20 -15.65 3.92
C TRP A 56 7.48 -14.65 4.84
N SER A 57 7.36 -13.38 4.42
CA SER A 57 6.75 -12.32 5.24
C SER A 57 5.25 -12.55 5.43
N ASN A 58 4.55 -13.04 4.40
CA ASN A 58 3.15 -13.41 4.50
C ASN A 58 2.93 -14.53 5.53
N ARG A 59 3.75 -15.61 5.46
CA ARG A 59 3.67 -16.72 6.41
C ARG A 59 3.99 -16.28 7.83
N THR A 60 5.07 -15.50 8.00
CA THR A 60 5.46 -14.95 9.31
C THR A 60 4.36 -14.11 9.93
N LEU A 61 3.71 -13.22 9.16
CA LEU A 61 2.58 -12.44 9.69
C LEU A 61 1.44 -13.34 10.13
N ARG A 62 1.05 -14.33 9.32
CA ARG A 62 -0.01 -15.29 9.65
C ARG A 62 0.32 -16.09 10.92
N GLU A 63 1.56 -16.53 11.07
CA GLU A 63 2.05 -17.22 12.27
C GLU A 63 1.95 -16.33 13.52
N ILE A 64 2.38 -15.05 13.42
CA ILE A 64 2.26 -14.08 14.51
C ILE A 64 0.78 -13.88 14.91
N VAL A 65 -0.11 -13.70 13.94
CA VAL A 65 -1.54 -13.50 14.20
C VAL A 65 -2.13 -14.73 14.89
N ALA A 66 -1.87 -15.93 14.35
CA ALA A 66 -2.37 -17.18 14.91
C ALA A 66 -1.86 -17.44 16.32
N GLN A 67 -0.61 -17.10 16.62
CA GLN A 67 0.00 -17.36 17.91
C GLN A 67 -0.38 -16.33 18.98
N TYR A 68 -0.43 -15.04 18.64
CA TYR A 68 -0.47 -13.96 19.63
C TYR A 68 -1.79 -13.18 19.69
N LEU A 69 -2.63 -13.23 18.65
CA LEU A 69 -3.79 -12.34 18.56
C LEU A 69 -5.15 -13.04 18.74
N GLN A 70 -5.22 -14.37 18.65
CA GLN A 70 -6.47 -15.13 18.81
C GLN A 70 -7.23 -14.87 20.13
N PRO A 71 -6.59 -14.63 21.29
CA PRO A 71 -7.33 -14.32 22.52
C PRO A 71 -7.99 -12.92 22.53
N ALA A 72 -7.69 -12.06 21.57
CA ALA A 72 -8.19 -10.69 21.54
C ALA A 72 -9.66 -10.65 21.12
N GLN A 73 -10.53 -10.14 21.98
CA GLN A 73 -11.94 -9.92 21.66
C GLN A 73 -12.17 -8.64 20.85
N VAL A 74 -11.33 -7.63 21.08
CA VAL A 74 -11.35 -6.34 20.40
C VAL A 74 -9.92 -5.96 20.06
N ALA A 75 -9.68 -5.57 18.82
CA ALA A 75 -8.37 -5.11 18.38
C ALA A 75 -8.49 -3.93 17.40
N ILE A 76 -7.51 -3.03 17.45
CA ILE A 76 -7.29 -2.04 16.40
C ILE A 76 -5.91 -2.30 15.83
N ALA A 77 -5.82 -2.60 14.54
CA ALA A 77 -4.58 -2.85 13.83
C ALA A 77 -4.24 -1.67 12.92
N PHE A 78 -2.96 -1.27 12.91
CA PHE A 78 -2.46 -0.21 12.06
C PHE A 78 -1.41 -0.75 11.10
N ASP A 79 -1.62 -0.52 9.82
CA ASP A 79 -0.66 -0.76 8.76
C ASP A 79 -0.17 0.59 8.21
N LEU A 80 1.13 0.85 8.29
CA LEU A 80 1.72 2.17 8.06
C LEU A 80 2.44 2.20 6.71
N HIS A 81 2.05 3.15 5.88
CA HIS A 81 2.53 3.31 4.51
C HIS A 81 2.83 4.77 4.18
N THR A 82 3.63 4.92 3.15
CA THR A 82 3.99 6.18 2.51
C THR A 82 4.02 5.94 1.02
N GLY A 83 3.70 6.94 0.21
CA GLY A 83 3.75 6.81 -1.24
C GLY A 83 2.50 7.30 -1.95
N ALA A 84 1.32 6.94 -1.46
CA ALA A 84 0.06 7.23 -2.14
C ALA A 84 -0.62 8.50 -1.62
N GLY A 85 -1.25 9.24 -2.53
CA GLY A 85 -1.93 10.51 -2.26
C GLY A 85 -1.02 11.75 -2.34
N PRO A 86 -1.57 12.95 -2.05
CA PRO A 86 -0.83 14.21 -2.14
C PRO A 86 0.33 14.32 -1.14
N PHE A 87 1.39 15.03 -1.52
CA PHE A 87 2.57 15.26 -0.67
C PHE A 87 2.18 15.79 0.71
N GLY A 88 2.59 15.06 1.76
CA GLY A 88 2.33 15.44 3.15
C GLY A 88 0.86 15.29 3.57
N HIS A 89 0.05 14.51 2.83
CA HIS A 89 -1.33 14.22 3.20
C HIS A 89 -1.46 12.82 3.82
N PRO A 90 -1.47 12.70 5.17
CA PRO A 90 -1.67 11.44 5.87
C PRO A 90 -3.15 11.05 5.93
N MET A 91 -3.55 10.15 5.04
CA MET A 91 -4.89 9.55 4.97
C MET A 91 -5.01 8.41 5.97
N LEU A 92 -6.16 8.34 6.65
CA LEU A 92 -6.54 7.19 7.47
C LEU A 92 -7.65 6.44 6.73
N MET A 93 -7.43 5.15 6.47
CA MET A 93 -8.32 4.34 5.67
C MET A 93 -8.70 3.03 6.37
N ALA A 94 -9.92 2.58 6.13
CA ALA A 94 -10.32 1.18 6.30
C ALA A 94 -10.45 0.55 4.91
N ILE A 95 -9.56 -0.40 4.58
CA ILE A 95 -9.53 -1.05 3.27
C ILE A 95 -10.00 -2.50 3.37
N ALA A 96 -11.11 -2.86 2.74
CA ALA A 96 -11.65 -4.22 2.82
C ALA A 96 -12.42 -4.60 1.54
N GLN A 97 -12.69 -5.88 1.33
CA GLN A 97 -13.49 -6.34 0.20
C GLN A 97 -14.99 -6.06 0.36
N SER A 98 -15.46 -5.95 1.60
CA SER A 98 -16.85 -5.66 1.94
C SER A 98 -16.93 -4.93 3.28
N ARG A 99 -18.11 -4.41 3.62
CA ARG A 99 -18.35 -3.83 4.95
C ARG A 99 -18.34 -4.94 6.00
N TYR A 100 -17.67 -4.69 7.13
CA TYR A 100 -17.50 -5.63 8.24
C TYR A 100 -18.01 -5.04 9.56
N PRO A 101 -18.35 -5.85 10.58
CA PRO A 101 -19.05 -5.38 11.78
C PRO A 101 -18.37 -4.22 12.51
N ALA A 102 -17.05 -4.27 12.64
CA ALA A 102 -16.28 -3.26 13.37
C ALA A 102 -16.09 -1.93 12.61
N LEU A 103 -16.42 -1.86 11.32
CA LEU A 103 -16.28 -0.64 10.51
C LEU A 103 -17.12 0.52 11.07
N ALA A 104 -18.34 0.24 11.55
CA ALA A 104 -19.19 1.28 12.14
C ALA A 104 -18.57 1.91 13.40
N ASN A 105 -17.82 1.13 14.19
CA ASN A 105 -17.06 1.67 15.31
C ASN A 105 -15.89 2.53 14.85
N ALA A 106 -15.20 2.15 13.77
CA ALA A 106 -14.14 2.94 13.18
C ALA A 106 -14.68 4.29 12.65
N GLU A 107 -15.79 4.26 11.92
CA GLU A 107 -16.50 5.46 11.41
C GLU A 107 -16.94 6.36 12.56
N LYS A 108 -17.47 5.80 13.65
CA LYS A 108 -17.83 6.58 14.84
C LYS A 108 -16.59 7.18 15.54
N LEU A 109 -15.52 6.39 15.68
CA LEU A 109 -14.33 6.78 16.43
C LEU A 109 -13.53 7.87 15.71
N PHE A 110 -13.35 7.72 14.40
CA PHE A 110 -12.53 8.64 13.60
C PHE A 110 -13.34 9.69 12.86
N GLY A 111 -14.63 9.45 12.62
CA GLY A 111 -15.52 10.39 11.98
C GLY A 111 -15.00 10.81 10.60
N PRO A 112 -14.98 12.12 10.29
CA PRO A 112 -14.49 12.63 9.00
C PRO A 112 -13.02 12.33 8.69
N TRP A 113 -12.26 11.78 9.63
CA TRP A 113 -10.86 11.40 9.38
C TRP A 113 -10.74 10.10 8.60
N LEU A 114 -11.77 9.25 8.63
CA LEU A 114 -11.70 7.91 8.07
C LEU A 114 -12.26 7.88 6.65
N HIS A 115 -11.44 7.41 5.72
CA HIS A 115 -11.88 7.00 4.40
C HIS A 115 -12.17 5.49 4.40
N THR A 116 -13.26 5.07 3.76
CA THR A 116 -13.54 3.65 3.53
C THR A 116 -13.29 3.32 2.08
N LEU A 117 -12.41 2.35 1.83
CA LEU A 117 -12.11 1.85 0.48
C LEU A 117 -12.57 0.40 0.37
N LEU A 118 -13.60 0.17 -0.45
CA LEU A 118 -14.04 -1.18 -0.77
C LEU A 118 -13.34 -1.66 -2.04
N THR A 119 -12.59 -2.75 -1.93
CA THR A 119 -11.76 -3.28 -3.02
C THR A 119 -12.55 -4.28 -3.86
N ALA A 120 -12.47 -4.15 -5.17
CA ALA A 120 -13.04 -5.10 -6.13
C ALA A 120 -12.23 -5.06 -7.42
N GLN A 121 -12.20 -6.16 -8.16
CA GLN A 121 -11.43 -6.24 -9.41
C GLN A 121 -11.88 -5.21 -10.45
N ASP A 122 -13.18 -4.89 -10.46
CA ASP A 122 -13.84 -3.91 -11.33
C ASP A 122 -14.09 -2.55 -10.64
N ALA A 123 -13.48 -2.31 -9.48
CA ALA A 123 -13.63 -1.05 -8.76
C ALA A 123 -13.26 0.16 -9.62
N ALA A 124 -13.93 1.28 -9.37
CA ALA A 124 -13.55 2.56 -9.94
C ALA A 124 -12.15 2.98 -9.47
N VAL A 125 -11.50 3.87 -10.24
CA VAL A 125 -10.24 4.49 -9.82
C VAL A 125 -10.50 5.28 -8.55
N SER A 126 -9.74 5.01 -7.49
CA SER A 126 -9.85 5.72 -6.23
C SER A 126 -9.25 7.13 -6.33
N ASP A 127 -9.86 8.08 -5.63
CA ASP A 127 -9.34 9.43 -5.45
C ASP A 127 -8.31 9.54 -4.31
N THR A 128 -8.11 8.49 -3.51
CA THR A 128 -7.11 8.44 -2.44
C THR A 128 -5.69 8.17 -2.98
N GLY A 129 -5.55 7.76 -4.25
CA GLY A 129 -4.29 7.30 -4.82
C GLY A 129 -3.91 5.87 -4.42
N VAL A 130 -4.78 5.16 -3.69
CA VAL A 130 -4.60 3.75 -3.33
C VAL A 130 -5.43 2.87 -4.27
N ALA A 131 -4.83 1.82 -4.82
CA ALA A 131 -5.45 1.02 -5.86
C ALA A 131 -6.62 0.15 -5.37
N ALA A 132 -7.86 0.63 -5.51
CA ALA A 132 -9.08 -0.13 -5.18
C ALA A 132 -9.21 -1.49 -5.89
N ARG A 133 -8.46 -1.69 -6.99
CA ARG A 133 -8.42 -2.93 -7.77
C ARG A 133 -7.39 -3.95 -7.28
N ALA A 134 -6.52 -3.56 -6.35
CA ALA A 134 -5.48 -4.44 -5.86
C ALA A 134 -6.05 -5.61 -5.06
N THR A 135 -5.38 -6.75 -5.20
CA THR A 135 -5.68 -7.97 -4.44
C THR A 135 -4.57 -8.21 -3.43
N GLY A 136 -4.89 -8.91 -2.33
CA GLY A 136 -3.89 -9.30 -1.34
C GLY A 136 -3.56 -8.24 -0.28
N TYR A 137 -4.47 -7.29 -0.03
CA TYR A 137 -4.32 -6.33 1.07
C TYR A 137 -4.15 -7.01 2.44
N THR A 138 -3.14 -6.58 3.20
CA THR A 138 -2.91 -7.03 4.58
C THR A 138 -4.14 -6.81 5.46
N SER A 139 -4.85 -5.71 5.25
CA SER A 139 -6.08 -5.39 5.98
C SER A 139 -7.16 -6.47 5.86
N GLN A 140 -7.40 -6.98 4.66
CA GLN A 140 -8.34 -8.08 4.43
C GLN A 140 -7.79 -9.38 5.02
N ALA A 141 -6.50 -9.66 4.84
CA ALA A 141 -5.87 -10.86 5.39
C ALA A 141 -5.97 -10.94 6.92
N MET A 142 -5.94 -9.79 7.61
CA MET A 142 -6.12 -9.71 9.06
C MET A 142 -7.57 -9.98 9.49
N LEU A 143 -8.57 -9.48 8.74
CA LEU A 143 -9.97 -9.80 8.97
C LEU A 143 -10.24 -11.30 8.80
N ASP A 144 -9.69 -11.90 7.75
CA ASP A 144 -9.85 -13.33 7.48
C ASP A 144 -9.17 -14.21 8.55
N ALA A 145 -8.06 -13.74 9.12
CA ALA A 145 -7.28 -14.48 10.11
C ALA A 145 -7.82 -14.35 11.55
N LEU A 146 -8.65 -13.35 11.82
CA LEU A 146 -9.24 -13.07 13.14
C LEU A 146 -10.77 -12.91 13.05
N PRO A 147 -11.50 -13.94 12.57
CA PRO A 147 -12.95 -13.84 12.35
C PRO A 147 -13.74 -13.61 13.64
N ASP A 148 -13.23 -14.11 14.77
CA ASP A 148 -13.87 -14.01 16.09
C ASP A 148 -13.46 -12.75 16.86
N THR A 149 -12.52 -11.95 16.33
CA THR A 149 -12.10 -10.68 16.93
C THR A 149 -12.91 -9.54 16.34
N HIS A 150 -13.42 -8.65 17.19
CA HIS A 150 -13.97 -7.37 16.74
C HIS A 150 -12.84 -6.44 16.29
N LEU A 151 -12.34 -6.68 15.07
CA LEU A 151 -11.13 -6.08 14.53
C LEU A 151 -11.43 -4.83 13.70
N ILE A 152 -10.86 -3.70 14.13
CA ILE A 152 -10.74 -2.49 13.32
C ILE A 152 -9.34 -2.47 12.69
N GLN A 153 -9.23 -2.90 11.45
CA GLN A 153 -8.02 -2.67 10.66
C GLN A 153 -8.02 -1.25 10.08
N LEU A 154 -6.86 -0.61 10.11
CA LEU A 154 -6.65 0.73 9.60
C LEU A 154 -5.32 0.79 8.86
N VAL A 155 -5.33 1.52 7.75
CA VAL A 155 -4.15 1.87 6.97
C VAL A 155 -3.92 3.36 7.16
N ILE A 156 -2.69 3.74 7.51
CA ILE A 156 -2.24 5.13 7.46
C ILE A 156 -1.32 5.24 6.26
N GLU A 157 -1.68 6.10 5.31
CA GLU A 157 -0.93 6.32 4.08
C GLU A 157 -0.57 7.80 3.99
N CYS A 158 0.73 8.13 3.94
CA CYS A 158 1.17 9.52 3.78
C CYS A 158 1.76 9.73 2.39
N GLY A 159 1.12 10.57 1.59
CA GLY A 159 1.57 10.87 0.24
C GLY A 159 2.96 11.50 0.23
N THR A 160 3.77 11.08 -0.73
CA THR A 160 5.13 11.57 -0.96
C THR A 160 5.14 12.33 -2.29
N PHE A 161 5.91 11.91 -3.27
CA PHE A 161 5.99 12.55 -4.57
C PHE A 161 4.83 12.14 -5.48
N SER A 162 4.63 12.88 -6.56
CA SER A 162 3.59 12.55 -7.53
C SER A 162 3.87 11.22 -8.24
N ALA A 163 2.83 10.66 -8.85
CA ALA A 163 2.87 9.40 -9.58
C ALA A 163 4.04 9.24 -10.55
N VAL A 164 4.36 10.28 -11.33
CA VAL A 164 5.38 10.22 -12.39
C VAL A 164 6.78 9.93 -11.83
N PRO A 165 7.34 10.75 -10.91
CA PRO A 165 8.65 10.46 -10.32
C PRO A 165 8.65 9.18 -9.48
N MET A 166 7.56 8.86 -8.77
CA MET A 166 7.46 7.60 -8.01
C MET A 166 7.55 6.39 -8.94
N HIS A 167 6.84 6.42 -10.06
CA HIS A 167 6.85 5.35 -11.05
C HIS A 167 8.23 5.16 -11.70
N ALA A 168 8.92 6.26 -12.03
CA ALA A 168 10.27 6.19 -12.57
C ALA A 168 11.25 5.51 -11.61
N VAL A 169 11.20 5.88 -10.31
CA VAL A 169 12.04 5.27 -9.27
C VAL A 169 11.72 3.79 -9.08
N LEU A 170 10.44 3.40 -9.11
CA LEU A 170 10.03 2.00 -9.06
C LEU A 170 10.53 1.20 -10.26
N ARG A 171 10.53 1.79 -11.47
CA ARG A 171 11.07 1.16 -12.68
C ARG A 171 12.57 0.93 -12.58
N ASP A 172 13.32 1.90 -12.06
CA ASP A 172 14.76 1.76 -11.86
C ASP A 172 15.10 0.67 -10.84
N ASP A 173 14.36 0.61 -9.72
CA ASP A 173 14.55 -0.44 -8.72
C ASP A 173 14.18 -1.84 -9.25
N HIS A 174 13.14 -1.92 -10.08
CA HIS A 174 12.73 -3.16 -10.72
C HIS A 174 13.78 -3.65 -11.72
N TRP A 175 14.35 -2.75 -12.53
CA TRP A 175 15.50 -3.08 -13.38
C TRP A 175 16.68 -3.61 -12.53
N LEU A 176 16.99 -2.93 -11.42
CA LEU A 176 18.06 -3.35 -10.52
C LEU A 176 17.82 -4.76 -9.96
N HIS A 177 16.57 -5.09 -9.61
CA HIS A 177 16.19 -6.43 -9.15
C HIS A 177 16.43 -7.53 -10.19
N LEU A 178 16.13 -7.25 -11.46
CA LEU A 178 16.26 -8.23 -12.53
C LEU A 178 17.68 -8.36 -13.11
N HIS A 179 18.42 -7.26 -13.17
CA HIS A 179 19.61 -7.16 -14.03
C HIS A 179 20.84 -6.54 -13.37
N GLY A 180 20.69 -5.79 -12.27
CA GLY A 180 21.81 -5.05 -11.66
C GLY A 180 22.39 -5.71 -10.41
N ASP A 181 23.43 -5.08 -9.84
CA ASP A 181 23.98 -5.43 -8.52
C ASP A 181 23.66 -4.31 -7.50
N PRO A 182 22.84 -4.57 -6.46
CA PRO A 182 22.51 -3.56 -5.46
C PRO A 182 23.73 -3.04 -4.67
N ARG A 183 24.88 -3.72 -4.78
CA ARG A 183 26.13 -3.38 -4.10
C ARG A 183 27.10 -2.59 -4.97
N ASP A 184 26.81 -2.34 -6.25
CA ASP A 184 27.65 -1.48 -7.07
C ASP A 184 27.28 0.02 -6.89
N ALA A 185 27.98 0.91 -7.60
CA ALA A 185 27.74 2.34 -7.49
C ALA A 185 26.38 2.78 -8.05
N LEU A 186 25.87 2.13 -9.11
CA LEU A 186 24.57 2.43 -9.69
C LEU A 186 23.44 1.87 -8.81
N GLY A 187 23.55 0.62 -8.39
CA GLY A 187 22.58 -0.04 -7.52
C GLY A 187 22.39 0.69 -6.20
N ARG A 188 23.46 1.18 -5.58
CA ARG A 188 23.35 2.03 -4.37
C ARG A 188 22.61 3.35 -4.64
N ARG A 189 22.82 3.97 -5.80
CA ARG A 189 22.08 5.20 -6.17
C ARG A 189 20.59 4.92 -6.36
N ILE A 190 20.25 3.84 -7.07
CA ILE A 190 18.85 3.43 -7.29
C ILE A 190 18.17 3.12 -5.96
N LYS A 191 18.79 2.31 -5.09
CA LYS A 191 18.24 2.01 -3.75
C LYS A 191 18.09 3.26 -2.89
N ARG A 192 19.02 4.21 -3.00
CA ARG A 192 18.91 5.50 -2.30
C ARG A 192 17.74 6.32 -2.83
N ALA A 193 17.57 6.41 -4.15
CA ALA A 193 16.44 7.11 -4.76
C ALA A 193 15.10 6.48 -4.35
N LEU A 194 14.99 5.15 -4.31
CA LEU A 194 13.81 4.45 -3.79
C LEU A 194 13.53 4.82 -2.34
N PHE A 195 14.54 4.76 -1.48
CA PHE A 195 14.39 5.12 -0.07
C PHE A 195 13.93 6.58 0.09
N ASP A 196 14.56 7.52 -0.61
CA ASP A 196 14.22 8.95 -0.52
C ASP A 196 12.83 9.24 -1.10
N ALA A 197 12.36 8.46 -2.08
CA ALA A 197 11.03 8.58 -2.67
C ALA A 197 9.93 8.20 -1.66
N PHE A 198 10.14 7.16 -0.85
CA PHE A 198 9.19 6.71 0.16
C PHE A 198 9.40 7.37 1.54
N LEU A 199 10.60 7.89 1.82
CA LEU A 199 10.91 8.65 3.03
C LEU A 199 11.56 10.00 2.67
N PRO A 200 10.78 11.00 2.23
CA PRO A 200 11.29 12.33 1.92
C PRO A 200 12.21 12.88 3.02
N ALA A 201 13.30 13.54 2.61
CA ALA A 201 14.23 14.20 3.52
C ALA A 201 13.68 15.50 4.13
N ASP A 202 12.58 16.00 3.60
CA ASP A 202 11.89 17.20 4.05
C ASP A 202 11.44 17.06 5.52
N PRO A 203 11.93 17.93 6.43
CA PRO A 203 11.60 17.82 7.85
C PRO A 203 10.14 18.15 8.16
N ASP A 204 9.49 19.03 7.38
CA ASP A 204 8.11 19.42 7.57
C ASP A 204 7.17 18.28 7.16
N TRP A 205 7.47 17.60 6.05
CA TRP A 205 6.77 16.38 5.67
C TRP A 205 6.86 15.30 6.76
N ARG A 206 8.06 15.09 7.32
CA ARG A 206 8.28 14.09 8.38
C ARG A 206 7.49 14.43 9.64
N GLU A 207 7.44 15.71 10.01
CA GLU A 207 6.67 16.16 11.15
C GLU A 207 5.16 15.96 10.92
N ILE A 208 4.64 16.27 9.73
CA ILE A 208 3.23 16.05 9.40
C ILE A 208 2.86 14.56 9.50
N ALA A 209 3.65 13.67 8.87
CA ALA A 209 3.45 12.23 8.91
C ALA A 209 3.46 11.70 10.35
N TRP A 210 4.43 12.17 11.15
CA TRP A 210 4.57 11.79 12.55
C TRP A 210 3.41 12.26 13.43
N VAL A 211 3.12 13.56 13.43
CA VAL A 211 2.09 14.17 14.28
C VAL A 211 0.74 13.55 13.96
N ARG A 212 0.40 13.38 12.69
CA ARG A 212 -0.87 12.78 12.31
C ARG A 212 -0.97 11.34 12.79
N THR A 213 0.07 10.54 12.55
CA THR A 213 0.09 9.13 12.99
C THR A 213 -0.14 9.04 14.49
N ARG A 214 0.54 9.87 15.30
CA ARG A 214 0.33 9.91 16.75
C ARG A 214 -1.09 10.31 17.15
N GLN A 215 -1.68 11.30 16.49
CA GLN A 215 -3.07 11.69 16.78
C GLN A 215 -4.04 10.52 16.56
N VAL A 216 -3.85 9.77 15.47
CA VAL A 216 -4.65 8.59 15.16
C VAL A 216 -4.45 7.49 16.20
N LEU A 217 -3.20 7.15 16.52
CA LEU A 217 -2.88 6.12 17.53
C LEU A 217 -3.44 6.48 18.91
N ASN A 218 -3.26 7.73 19.35
CA ASN A 218 -3.77 8.19 20.65
C ASN A 218 -5.30 8.12 20.69
N ARG A 219 -5.99 8.50 19.61
CA ARG A 219 -7.45 8.40 19.54
C ARG A 219 -7.92 6.95 19.57
N ALA A 220 -7.24 6.05 18.86
CA ALA A 220 -7.51 4.61 18.94
C ALA A 220 -7.33 4.08 20.35
N LEU A 221 -6.21 4.38 21.00
CA LEU A 221 -5.91 3.91 22.35
C LEU A 221 -6.95 4.41 23.36
N SER A 222 -7.34 5.69 23.30
CA SER A 222 -8.37 6.25 24.18
C SER A 222 -9.76 5.68 23.90
N GLY A 223 -10.08 5.38 22.64
CA GLY A 223 -11.39 4.86 22.24
C GLY A 223 -11.55 3.35 22.40
N LEU A 224 -10.46 2.58 22.43
CA LEU A 224 -10.48 1.11 22.48
C LEU A 224 -11.35 0.55 23.62
N PRO A 225 -11.32 1.09 24.87
CA PRO A 225 -12.17 0.59 25.96
C PRO A 225 -13.68 0.79 25.74
N GLU A 226 -14.08 1.70 24.85
CA GLU A 226 -15.49 1.98 24.55
C GLU A 226 -16.07 1.04 23.48
N ILE A 227 -15.21 0.28 22.80
CA ILE A 227 -15.61 -0.63 21.72
C ILE A 227 -16.04 -1.95 22.33
N ARG A 228 -17.32 -2.28 22.16
CA ARG A 228 -17.87 -3.56 22.58
C ARG A 228 -18.10 -4.44 21.35
N PRO A 229 -17.64 -5.71 21.36
CA PRO A 229 -18.07 -6.67 20.36
C PRO A 229 -19.59 -6.72 20.34
N ARG A 230 -20.21 -6.81 19.16
CA ARG A 230 -21.62 -7.20 19.11
C ARG A 230 -21.71 -8.60 19.72
N ARG A 231 -22.51 -8.77 20.78
CA ARG A 231 -22.96 -10.09 21.18
C ARG A 231 -23.93 -10.55 20.10
N GLU A 232 -23.63 -11.68 19.48
CA GLU A 232 -24.65 -12.44 18.78
C GLU A 232 -25.56 -13.03 19.87
N ASP A 233 -26.82 -12.57 19.91
CA ASP A 233 -27.89 -13.19 20.67
C ASP A 233 -28.44 -14.40 19.89
#